data_AF-A0A7V9SPD1-F1
#
_entry.id   AF-A0A7V9SPD1-F1
#
_cell.length_a   1.000
_cell.length_b   1.000
_cell.length_c   1.000
_cell.angle_alpha   90.00
_cell.angle_beta   90.00
_cell.angle_gamma   90.00
#
_symmetry.space_group_name_H-M   'P 1'
#
loop_
_entity.id
_entity.type
_entity.pdbx_description
1 polymer ?
#
loop_
_entity_poly.entity_id
_entity_poly.type
_entity_poly.pdbx_seq_one_letter_code
_entity_poly.pdbx_strand_id
1 'polypeptide(L)'
;MIRSRFLAFVGALTMVATAACATGGGDSGAASGDAPKGCTAIPLATSPEKLDLLTSLANSFNEGDGNKVDGKCSFVSVTRVSSGVGASTLAEGWPDEDQNGPKPVVWSPAASSWGAVVNERLAQKQQPAVVPTDAKPFMLSPLVIAMPKPMAEALGYPATPIGFGDLLALASAKDGWASKGHPEWGAFKLGKTNPNFSTSGLSSTIAQYYAATGKQSDLTLEDVNRAEVDTFMRGVESSVVHYGDTTLSFLNNLYRNDRAGLGLTYVSALAVEETSIVAYNRGNPDGVLDPGEQPRPPRVPLVAVYPKDGTLFSDNPFFVLDAPWVTAAQKKAARLFESFVQRPANQKRVLRFGFRPGNPDVPVGEPISAKFGVDPAQPTTTLGVPEPAVLVRLIAKWGEQRKAARVLLVIDVSGSMGEEVSDGETKLDLAKLASVEALAQFKPEDLVGLRIFSTNISSKEPRDYLDLVPIGPISENREVIAGRLRSLQPTEGTPLYSTAKASVQEMKQAYDPARINAIVLLTDGKNEDDFTDLNATLASLRSGSEGQSSSPVRLFTIAYGADADKAVLKRLAEATNANSYDATDPRTVTKVFTAVVSNF
;
A
#
# COMPACT_ATOMS: atom_id res chain seq x y z
N MET A 1 -16.09 -84.67 -12.86
CA MET A 1 -14.90 -85.52 -12.74
C MET A 1 -13.83 -84.75 -11.98
N ILE A 2 -13.35 -85.33 -10.87
CA ILE A 2 -11.98 -85.27 -10.32
C ILE A 2 -11.47 -83.96 -9.70
N ARG A 3 -11.43 -83.97 -8.35
CA ARG A 3 -10.35 -83.60 -7.39
C ARG A 3 -9.75 -82.17 -7.42
N SER A 4 -9.15 -81.61 -6.36
CA SER A 4 -9.11 -81.75 -4.90
C SER A 4 -7.88 -80.93 -4.47
N ARG A 5 -8.05 -80.04 -3.46
CA ARG A 5 -7.08 -79.70 -2.40
C ARG A 5 -5.73 -78.99 -2.68
N PHE A 6 -5.50 -77.96 -1.84
CA PHE A 6 -4.39 -77.76 -0.87
C PHE A 6 -3.37 -76.61 -1.11
N LEU A 7 -3.24 -75.79 -0.03
CA LEU A 7 -2.07 -75.07 0.54
C LEU A 7 -1.28 -74.09 -0.36
N ALA A 8 -0.50 -73.12 0.12
CA ALA A 8 -0.38 -72.27 1.31
C ALA A 8 0.93 -71.48 1.10
N PHE A 9 0.93 -70.18 1.42
CA PHE A 9 2.05 -69.34 1.88
C PHE A 9 3.48 -69.46 1.29
N VAL A 10 4.03 -68.32 0.85
CA VAL A 10 5.22 -67.58 1.38
C VAL A 10 5.88 -66.79 0.24
N GLY A 11 6.20 -65.51 0.48
CA GLY A 11 7.33 -64.86 -0.21
C GLY A 11 7.13 -63.39 -0.58
N ALA A 12 7.61 -62.51 0.28
CA ALA A 12 7.56 -61.06 0.15
C ALA A 12 8.37 -60.50 -1.04
N LEU A 13 7.88 -59.43 -1.65
CA LEU A 13 8.74 -58.41 -2.27
C LEU A 13 8.14 -57.02 -1.99
N THR A 14 8.77 -56.31 -1.07
CA THR A 14 8.55 -54.90 -0.75
C THR A 14 9.10 -54.03 -1.87
N MET A 15 8.22 -53.38 -2.65
CA MET A 15 8.57 -52.16 -3.38
C MET A 15 7.87 -50.98 -2.72
N VAL A 16 8.66 -50.15 -2.04
CA VAL A 16 8.25 -48.83 -1.57
C VAL A 16 8.26 -47.90 -2.79
N ALA A 17 7.08 -47.59 -3.32
CA ALA A 17 6.87 -46.47 -4.22
C ALA A 17 6.10 -45.41 -3.42
N THR A 18 6.83 -44.47 -2.81
CA THR A 18 6.22 -43.24 -2.29
C THR A 18 5.92 -42.33 -3.47
N ALA A 19 4.68 -42.36 -3.92
CA ALA A 19 4.13 -41.41 -4.88
C ALA A 19 4.06 -40.01 -4.25
N ALA A 20 4.69 -39.05 -4.93
CA ALA A 20 4.46 -37.63 -4.71
C ALA A 20 3.01 -37.30 -5.09
N CYS A 21 2.18 -36.96 -4.12
CA CYS A 21 0.90 -36.31 -4.35
C CYS A 21 1.09 -34.80 -4.28
N ALA A 22 1.08 -34.18 -5.44
CA ALA A 22 0.86 -32.76 -5.62
C ALA A 22 -0.57 -32.42 -5.19
N THR A 23 -0.71 -31.54 -4.20
CA THR A 23 -1.94 -30.80 -3.93
C THR A 23 -1.70 -29.35 -4.33
N GLY A 24 -2.28 -28.97 -5.46
CA GLY A 24 -2.40 -27.59 -5.89
C GLY A 24 -3.59 -26.91 -5.23
N GLY A 25 -3.44 -25.62 -4.93
CA GLY A 25 -4.53 -24.76 -4.49
C GLY A 25 -4.07 -23.52 -3.73
N GLY A 26 -3.77 -22.45 -4.49
CA GLY A 26 -3.98 -21.07 -4.03
C GLY A 26 -2.98 -20.46 -3.04
N ASP A 27 -1.72 -20.34 -3.43
CA ASP A 27 -0.84 -19.31 -2.87
C ASP A 27 -0.12 -18.64 -4.04
N SER A 28 -0.47 -17.39 -4.34
CA SER A 28 0.15 -16.61 -5.40
C SER A 28 1.55 -16.19 -4.99
N GLY A 29 2.51 -17.10 -5.22
CA GLY A 29 3.87 -16.79 -5.63
C GLY A 29 4.69 -15.89 -4.69
N ALA A 30 4.88 -16.30 -3.44
CA ALA A 30 6.08 -15.94 -2.70
C ALA A 30 7.15 -17.03 -2.93
N ALA A 31 8.42 -16.65 -3.06
CA ALA A 31 9.53 -17.55 -2.75
C ALA A 31 9.58 -17.68 -1.22
N SER A 32 8.52 -18.26 -0.65
CA SER A 32 8.31 -18.43 0.78
C SER A 32 8.80 -19.82 1.17
N GLY A 33 9.56 -19.89 2.26
CA GLY A 33 10.08 -21.14 2.79
C GLY A 33 11.44 -20.98 3.43
N ASP A 34 11.71 -21.84 4.39
CA ASP A 34 13.03 -21.94 5.00
C ASP A 34 14.05 -22.42 3.98
N ALA A 35 15.26 -21.88 4.07
CA ALA A 35 16.35 -22.35 3.24
C ALA A 35 16.58 -23.86 3.48
N PRO A 36 16.75 -24.66 2.40
CA PRO A 36 17.05 -26.08 2.55
C PRO A 36 18.27 -26.30 3.45
N LYS A 37 18.28 -27.40 4.20
CA LYS A 37 19.39 -27.74 5.09
C LYS A 37 20.72 -27.69 4.33
N GLY A 38 21.66 -26.90 4.84
CA GLY A 38 22.98 -26.72 4.24
C GLY A 38 23.09 -25.57 3.24
N CYS A 39 22.00 -24.89 2.88
CA CYS A 39 22.07 -23.67 2.08
C CYS A 39 22.28 -22.41 2.95
N THR A 40 22.89 -21.39 2.35
CA THR A 40 22.99 -20.05 2.94
C THR A 40 21.70 -19.29 2.62
N ALA A 41 20.91 -18.97 3.65
CA ALA A 41 19.67 -18.22 3.50
C ALA A 41 19.93 -16.73 3.20
N ILE A 42 19.21 -16.19 2.22
CA ILE A 42 19.20 -14.78 1.84
C ILE A 42 17.75 -14.26 1.94
N PRO A 43 17.27 -13.90 3.15
CA PRO A 43 16.02 -13.18 3.28
C PRO A 43 16.13 -11.83 2.56
N LEU A 44 15.21 -11.58 1.62
CA LEU A 44 15.14 -10.37 0.81
C LEU A 44 13.82 -9.65 1.09
N ALA A 45 13.90 -8.44 1.62
CA ALA A 45 12.74 -7.55 1.78
C ALA A 45 12.62 -6.62 0.56
N THR A 46 11.46 -6.58 -0.10
CA THR A 46 11.23 -5.75 -1.29
C THR A 46 9.87 -5.07 -1.35
N SER A 47 9.81 -3.93 -2.05
CA SER A 47 8.58 -3.16 -2.21
C SER A 47 7.53 -3.86 -3.08
N PRO A 48 6.23 -3.58 -2.85
CA PRO A 48 5.12 -4.36 -3.39
C PRO A 48 5.13 -4.55 -4.92
N GLU A 49 5.44 -3.50 -5.67
CA GLU A 49 5.44 -3.47 -7.14
C GLU A 49 6.49 -4.40 -7.77
N LYS A 50 7.47 -4.87 -7.00
CA LYS A 50 8.54 -5.77 -7.46
C LYS A 50 8.31 -7.22 -7.10
N LEU A 51 7.35 -7.50 -6.22
CA LEU A 51 7.26 -8.80 -5.57
C LEU A 51 7.23 -9.94 -6.58
N ASP A 52 6.36 -9.87 -7.57
CA ASP A 52 6.18 -10.95 -8.55
C ASP A 52 7.45 -11.18 -9.38
N LEU A 53 8.10 -10.09 -9.81
CA LEU A 53 9.35 -10.15 -10.57
C LEU A 53 10.46 -10.78 -9.74
N LEU A 54 10.66 -10.31 -8.50
CA LEU A 54 11.75 -10.78 -7.64
C LEU A 54 11.50 -12.20 -7.13
N THR A 55 10.27 -12.58 -6.81
CA THR A 55 9.93 -13.98 -6.54
C THR A 55 10.25 -14.84 -7.76
N SER A 56 9.83 -14.42 -8.95
CA SER A 56 10.05 -15.18 -10.18
C SER A 56 11.55 -15.34 -10.50
N LEU A 57 12.37 -14.33 -10.19
CA LEU A 57 13.83 -14.39 -10.32
C LEU A 57 14.48 -15.23 -9.22
N ALA A 58 14.01 -15.12 -7.97
CA ALA A 58 14.48 -15.90 -6.84
C ALA A 58 14.24 -17.40 -7.05
N ASN A 59 13.05 -17.80 -7.51
CA ASN A 59 12.74 -19.19 -7.84
C ASN A 59 13.68 -19.73 -8.91
N SER A 60 13.86 -18.99 -10.03
CA SER A 60 14.81 -19.38 -11.08
C SER A 60 16.26 -19.47 -10.59
N PHE A 61 16.65 -18.62 -9.64
CA PHE A 61 17.97 -18.67 -9.03
C PHE A 61 18.11 -19.90 -8.12
N ASN A 62 17.14 -20.13 -7.23
CA ASN A 62 17.14 -21.21 -6.26
C ASN A 62 17.14 -22.60 -6.91
N GLU A 63 16.44 -22.76 -8.04
CA GLU A 63 16.40 -24.00 -8.82
C GLU A 63 17.64 -24.23 -9.69
N GLY A 64 18.41 -23.17 -9.98
CA GLY A 64 19.53 -23.23 -10.90
C GLY A 64 20.85 -23.66 -10.27
N ASP A 65 21.70 -24.33 -11.04
CA ASP A 65 23.05 -24.77 -10.60
C ASP A 65 24.01 -23.61 -10.28
N GLY A 66 23.68 -22.40 -10.75
CA GLY A 66 24.45 -21.18 -10.55
C GLY A 66 24.26 -20.52 -9.18
N ASN A 67 23.54 -21.15 -8.24
CA ASN A 67 23.26 -20.61 -6.91
C ASN A 67 24.34 -20.91 -5.86
N LYS A 68 25.49 -21.45 -6.25
CA LYS A 68 26.54 -21.88 -5.32
C LYS A 68 27.62 -20.83 -5.13
N VAL A 69 27.96 -20.56 -3.87
CA VAL A 69 29.15 -19.79 -3.46
C VAL A 69 30.04 -20.70 -2.64
N ASP A 70 31.32 -20.79 -2.98
CA ASP A 70 32.30 -21.62 -2.26
C ASP A 70 31.83 -23.08 -2.09
N GLY A 71 31.13 -23.62 -3.10
CA GLY A 71 30.57 -24.98 -3.11
C GLY A 71 29.28 -25.18 -2.31
N LYS A 72 28.79 -24.15 -1.60
CA LYS A 72 27.57 -24.18 -0.79
C LYS A 72 26.40 -23.52 -1.55
N CYS A 73 25.21 -24.14 -1.53
CA CYS A 73 24.02 -23.55 -2.13
C CYS A 73 23.60 -22.26 -1.43
N SER A 74 22.98 -21.36 -2.18
CA SER A 74 22.38 -20.12 -1.70
C SER A 74 20.89 -20.17 -1.99
N PHE A 75 20.07 -19.70 -1.06
CA PHE A 75 18.62 -19.73 -1.17
C PHE A 75 18.03 -18.36 -0.85
N VAL A 76 17.33 -17.76 -1.80
CA VAL A 76 16.69 -16.45 -1.66
C VAL A 76 15.23 -16.65 -1.30
N SER A 77 14.79 -16.06 -0.20
CA SER A 77 13.38 -15.91 0.15
C SER A 77 12.96 -14.45 0.00
N VAL A 78 11.75 -14.20 -0.50
CA VAL A 78 11.29 -12.83 -0.80
C VAL A 78 10.10 -12.48 0.08
N THR A 79 10.22 -11.37 0.81
CA THR A 79 9.17 -10.82 1.67
C THR A 79 8.76 -9.44 1.17
N ARG A 80 7.44 -9.22 1.07
CA ARG A 80 6.85 -7.92 0.72
C ARG A 80 6.97 -6.97 1.90
N VAL A 81 7.65 -5.84 1.71
CA VAL A 81 7.74 -4.74 2.70
C VAL A 81 7.72 -3.41 1.96
N SER A 82 6.72 -2.56 2.24
CA SER A 82 6.68 -1.19 1.70
C SER A 82 7.94 -0.42 2.07
N SER A 83 8.50 0.36 1.14
CA SER A 83 9.82 0.97 1.29
C SER A 83 9.96 1.81 2.56
N GLY A 84 8.94 2.61 2.90
CA GLY A 84 8.96 3.42 4.12
C GLY A 84 8.83 2.63 5.41
N VAL A 85 8.05 1.54 5.39
CA VAL A 85 7.99 0.58 6.52
C VAL A 85 9.36 -0.05 6.71
N GLY A 86 9.96 -0.59 5.65
CA GLY A 86 11.31 -1.17 5.70
C GLY A 86 12.36 -0.19 6.19
N ALA A 87 12.27 1.08 5.80
CA ALA A 87 13.17 2.13 6.27
C ALA A 87 13.01 2.41 7.78
N SER A 88 11.77 2.53 8.27
CA SER A 88 11.51 2.72 9.70
C SER A 88 11.96 1.50 10.52
N THR A 89 11.60 0.30 10.09
CA THR A 89 11.97 -0.96 10.75
C THR A 89 13.49 -1.18 10.78
N LEU A 90 14.22 -0.88 9.69
CA LEU A 90 15.69 -0.94 9.68
C LEU A 90 16.33 0.10 10.61
N ALA A 91 15.79 1.32 10.68
CA ALA A 91 16.26 2.36 11.58
C ALA A 91 15.99 2.05 13.07
N GLU A 92 15.24 0.99 13.35
CA GLU A 92 14.95 0.46 14.68
C GLU A 92 15.67 -0.88 14.96
N GLY A 93 16.52 -1.34 14.03
CA GLY A 93 17.26 -2.59 14.18
C GLY A 93 16.47 -3.86 13.83
N TRP A 94 15.34 -3.70 13.13
CA TRP A 94 14.43 -4.77 12.73
C TRP A 94 13.91 -5.60 13.92
N PRO A 95 13.17 -4.96 14.84
CA PRO A 95 12.59 -5.64 16.00
C PRO A 95 11.50 -6.63 15.59
N ASP A 96 11.21 -7.61 16.45
CA ASP A 96 10.06 -8.52 16.33
C ASP A 96 9.89 -9.16 14.93
N GLU A 97 10.63 -10.24 14.68
CA GLU A 97 10.60 -10.96 13.40
C GLU A 97 9.26 -11.68 13.16
N ASP A 98 8.45 -11.91 14.19
CA ASP A 98 7.11 -12.49 14.05
C ASP A 98 6.16 -11.48 13.38
N GLN A 99 6.28 -10.19 13.72
CA GLN A 99 5.48 -9.11 13.11
C GLN A 99 6.07 -8.54 11.81
N ASN A 100 7.40 -8.44 11.74
CA ASN A 100 8.10 -7.76 10.65
C ASN A 100 8.66 -8.70 9.59
N GLY A 101 8.60 -10.01 9.83
CA GLY A 101 9.26 -11.01 9.01
C GLY A 101 10.76 -11.10 9.32
N PRO A 102 11.46 -12.05 8.67
CA PRO A 102 12.86 -12.33 8.97
C PRO A 102 13.76 -11.13 8.69
N LYS A 103 14.82 -10.97 9.49
CA LYS A 103 15.82 -9.93 9.28
C LYS A 103 16.43 -10.02 7.87
N PRO A 104 16.31 -8.97 7.04
CA PRO A 104 16.77 -9.04 5.66
C PRO A 104 18.29 -9.07 5.58
N VAL A 105 18.82 -9.91 4.71
CA VAL A 105 20.19 -9.79 4.19
C VAL A 105 20.23 -8.77 3.07
N VAL A 106 19.19 -8.79 2.23
CA VAL A 106 18.99 -7.84 1.14
C VAL A 106 17.76 -7.01 1.41
N TRP A 107 17.88 -5.70 1.28
CA TRP A 107 16.74 -4.80 1.21
C TRP A 107 16.72 -4.10 -0.14
N SER A 108 15.60 -4.22 -0.86
CA SER A 108 15.40 -3.57 -2.14
C SER A 108 14.14 -2.71 -2.08
N PRO A 109 14.21 -1.47 -1.55
CA PRO A 109 13.13 -0.49 -1.64
C PRO A 109 12.98 0.00 -3.08
N ALA A 110 11.92 0.75 -3.38
CA ALA A 110 11.71 1.24 -4.75
C ALA A 110 12.69 2.35 -5.16
N ALA A 111 13.27 3.08 -4.19
CA ALA A 111 14.24 4.14 -4.46
C ALA A 111 15.38 4.21 -3.41
N SER A 112 16.56 4.61 -3.85
CA SER A 112 17.76 4.81 -3.03
C SER A 112 17.62 5.91 -1.98
N SER A 113 16.68 6.85 -2.16
CA SER A 113 16.36 7.87 -1.15
C SER A 113 15.99 7.26 0.20
N TRP A 114 15.40 6.07 0.23
CA TRP A 114 15.09 5.37 1.47
C TRP A 114 16.34 4.90 2.22
N GLY A 115 17.42 4.52 1.52
CA GLY A 115 18.69 4.19 2.16
C GLY A 115 19.32 5.38 2.86
N ALA A 116 19.24 6.56 2.24
CA ALA A 116 19.65 7.82 2.84
C ALA A 116 18.82 8.14 4.10
N VAL A 117 17.49 7.96 4.04
CA VAL A 117 16.60 8.17 5.19
C VAL A 117 16.96 7.23 6.36
N VAL A 118 17.25 5.95 6.12
CA VAL A 118 17.66 5.00 7.17
C VAL A 118 18.93 5.48 7.86
N ASN A 119 19.97 5.77 7.08
CA ASN A 119 21.27 6.16 7.64
C ASN A 119 21.20 7.50 8.38
N GLU A 120 20.41 8.46 7.90
CA GLU A 120 20.16 9.73 8.61
C GLU A 120 19.49 9.49 9.96
N ARG A 121 18.43 8.67 10.00
CA ARG A 121 17.74 8.34 11.26
C ARG A 121 18.66 7.62 12.25
N LEU A 122 19.53 6.73 11.77
CA LEU A 122 20.55 6.08 12.61
C LEU A 122 21.59 7.07 13.12
N ALA A 123 22.06 7.98 12.28
CA ALA A 123 23.00 9.04 12.67
C ALA A 123 22.42 9.94 13.76
N GLN A 124 21.14 10.33 13.66
CA GLN A 124 20.43 11.08 14.70
C GLN A 124 20.35 10.32 16.05
N LYS A 125 20.33 8.98 16.00
CA LYS A 125 20.41 8.08 17.18
C LYS A 125 21.85 7.74 17.59
N GLN A 126 22.86 8.33 16.95
CA GLN A 126 24.29 8.00 17.15
C GLN A 126 24.63 6.53 16.89
N GLN A 127 23.94 5.91 15.95
CA GLN A 127 24.14 4.53 15.52
C GLN A 127 24.89 4.47 14.17
N PRO A 128 25.68 3.41 13.92
CA PRO A 128 26.39 3.25 12.65
C PRO A 128 25.43 3.07 11.48
N ALA A 129 25.84 3.53 10.30
CA ALA A 129 25.11 3.32 9.06
C ALA A 129 25.05 1.81 8.73
N VAL A 130 23.90 1.33 8.23
CA VAL A 130 23.71 -0.09 7.87
C VAL A 130 23.35 -0.28 6.39
N VAL A 131 23.01 0.80 5.68
CA VAL A 131 22.67 0.76 4.26
C VAL A 131 23.85 1.29 3.45
N PRO A 132 24.44 0.51 2.53
CA PRO A 132 25.50 0.99 1.66
C PRO A 132 25.03 2.12 0.74
N THR A 133 25.92 3.04 0.38
CA THR A 133 25.63 4.17 -0.51
C THR A 133 25.98 3.91 -1.98
N ASP A 134 26.59 2.76 -2.29
CA ASP A 134 27.11 2.39 -3.61
C ASP A 134 26.20 1.40 -4.36
N ALA A 135 24.95 1.24 -3.93
CA ALA A 135 24.02 0.30 -4.53
C ALA A 135 23.77 0.65 -6.01
N LYS A 136 23.81 -0.37 -6.85
CA LYS A 136 23.55 -0.21 -8.28
C LYS A 136 22.04 -0.30 -8.54
N PRO A 137 21.51 0.54 -9.44
CA PRO A 137 20.13 0.38 -9.91
C PRO A 137 19.94 -0.99 -10.55
N PHE A 138 18.92 -1.73 -10.08
CA PHE A 138 18.52 -3.00 -10.70
C PHE A 138 17.53 -2.76 -11.86
N MET A 139 16.66 -1.77 -11.71
CA MET A 139 15.68 -1.38 -12.72
C MET A 139 15.11 0.00 -12.41
N LEU A 140 14.62 0.69 -13.43
CA LEU A 140 14.17 2.08 -13.32
C LEU A 140 12.67 2.19 -13.60
N SER A 141 11.99 3.05 -12.85
CA SER A 141 10.66 3.53 -13.18
C SER A 141 10.54 5.00 -12.75
N PRO A 142 10.41 5.96 -13.69
CA PRO A 142 10.22 7.35 -13.31
C PRO A 142 8.90 7.54 -12.57
N LEU A 143 8.89 8.48 -11.62
CA LEU A 143 7.64 9.01 -11.08
C LEU A 143 6.93 9.81 -12.19
N VAL A 144 5.62 9.60 -12.33
CA VAL A 144 4.78 10.30 -13.31
C VAL A 144 3.47 10.73 -12.65
N ILE A 145 2.82 11.72 -13.25
CA ILE A 145 1.43 12.05 -12.95
C ILE A 145 0.58 11.22 -13.92
N ALA A 146 0.05 10.10 -13.46
CA ALA A 146 -0.89 9.29 -14.23
C ALA A 146 -2.25 10.01 -14.30
N MET A 147 -2.78 10.20 -15.50
CA MET A 147 -4.08 10.85 -15.71
C MET A 147 -4.96 10.01 -16.63
N PRO A 148 -6.29 9.93 -16.39
CA PRO A 148 -7.22 9.45 -17.41
C PRO A 148 -7.01 10.24 -18.70
N LYS A 149 -6.84 9.54 -19.82
CA LYS A 149 -6.45 10.17 -21.09
C LYS A 149 -7.31 11.38 -21.48
N PRO A 150 -8.66 11.35 -21.38
CA PRO A 150 -9.49 12.53 -21.69
C PRO A 150 -9.19 13.74 -20.81
N MET A 151 -8.88 13.53 -19.53
CA MET A 151 -8.52 14.61 -18.61
C MET A 151 -7.16 15.21 -18.92
N ALA A 152 -6.19 14.38 -19.30
CA ALA A 152 -4.88 14.86 -19.75
C ALA A 152 -5.01 15.69 -21.03
N GLU A 153 -5.82 15.23 -21.99
CA GLU A 153 -6.09 15.94 -23.25
C GLU A 153 -6.77 17.30 -23.00
N ALA A 154 -7.69 17.39 -22.03
CA ALA A 154 -8.31 18.66 -21.61
C ALA A 154 -7.30 19.66 -21.01
N LEU A 155 -6.14 19.19 -20.54
CA LEU A 155 -5.01 20.04 -20.11
C LEU A 155 -3.98 20.29 -21.23
N GLY A 156 -4.20 19.77 -22.44
CA GLY A 156 -3.35 19.98 -23.60
C GLY A 156 -2.28 18.91 -23.81
N TYR A 157 -2.34 17.76 -23.13
CA TYR A 157 -1.46 16.62 -23.39
C TYR A 157 -1.61 16.09 -24.83
N PRO A 158 -0.52 15.65 -25.50
CA PRO A 158 0.88 15.67 -25.05
C PRO A 158 1.64 16.96 -25.42
N ALA A 159 1.01 17.90 -26.14
CA ALA A 159 1.68 19.07 -26.70
C ALA A 159 2.03 20.13 -25.64
N THR A 160 1.26 20.22 -24.57
CA THR A 160 1.44 21.18 -23.48
C THR A 160 2.15 20.50 -22.30
N PRO A 161 3.32 21.00 -21.86
CA PRO A 161 3.96 20.51 -20.65
C PRO A 161 3.10 20.83 -19.42
N ILE A 162 2.79 19.80 -18.62
CA ILE A 162 2.00 19.88 -17.39
C ILE A 162 2.92 19.62 -16.20
N GLY A 163 2.75 20.36 -15.11
CA GLY A 163 3.50 20.21 -13.85
C GLY A 163 2.65 20.46 -12.61
N PHE A 164 3.28 20.45 -11.43
CA PHE A 164 2.57 20.60 -10.15
C PHE A 164 1.91 21.97 -9.98
N GLY A 165 2.45 23.03 -10.59
CA GLY A 165 1.82 24.34 -10.62
C GLY A 165 0.48 24.33 -11.36
N ASP A 166 0.35 23.54 -12.44
CA ASP A 166 -0.91 23.42 -13.19
C ASP A 166 -1.94 22.61 -12.38
N LEU A 167 -1.48 21.57 -11.66
CA LEU A 167 -2.33 20.82 -10.75
C LEU A 167 -2.83 21.69 -9.59
N LEU A 168 -1.96 22.54 -9.02
CA LEU A 168 -2.33 23.50 -7.98
C LEU A 168 -3.40 24.49 -8.48
N ALA A 169 -3.24 25.01 -9.70
CA ALA A 169 -4.19 25.93 -10.30
C ALA A 169 -5.58 25.28 -10.43
N LEU A 170 -5.63 24.01 -10.85
CA LEU A 170 -6.89 23.27 -10.99
C LEU A 170 -7.47 22.83 -9.63
N ALA A 171 -6.63 22.46 -8.67
CA ALA A 171 -7.03 22.19 -7.29
C ALA A 171 -7.66 23.42 -6.60
N SER A 172 -7.17 24.61 -6.92
CA SER A 172 -7.63 25.88 -6.35
C SER A 172 -8.82 26.50 -7.11
N ALA A 173 -9.17 25.95 -8.28
CA ALA A 173 -10.25 26.44 -9.11
C ALA A 173 -11.61 26.10 -8.47
N LYS A 174 -12.42 27.13 -8.16
CA LYS A 174 -13.75 26.94 -7.52
C LYS A 174 -14.70 26.10 -8.37
N ASP A 175 -14.54 26.18 -9.68
CA ASP A 175 -15.33 25.49 -10.70
C ASP A 175 -14.69 24.17 -11.15
N GLY A 176 -13.51 23.81 -10.62
CA GLY A 176 -12.85 22.54 -10.90
C GLY A 176 -12.68 22.27 -12.39
N TRP A 177 -13.11 21.10 -12.86
CA TRP A 177 -13.06 20.73 -14.27
C TRP A 177 -14.03 21.51 -15.17
N ALA A 178 -15.00 22.24 -14.62
CA ALA A 178 -15.83 23.15 -15.40
C ALA A 178 -15.00 24.29 -16.03
N SER A 179 -13.90 24.70 -15.38
CA SER A 179 -12.93 25.66 -15.94
C SER A 179 -12.26 25.17 -17.23
N LYS A 180 -12.33 23.86 -17.50
CA LYS A 180 -11.81 23.18 -18.69
C LYS A 180 -12.93 22.67 -19.60
N GLY A 181 -14.17 23.12 -19.40
CA GLY A 181 -15.33 22.71 -20.21
C GLY A 181 -15.91 21.34 -19.84
N HIS A 182 -15.48 20.74 -18.72
CA HIS A 182 -15.89 19.41 -18.28
C HIS A 182 -16.51 19.43 -16.88
N PRO A 183 -17.64 20.14 -16.67
CA PRO A 183 -18.28 20.21 -15.38
C PRO A 183 -18.67 18.81 -14.85
N GLU A 184 -18.96 17.84 -15.72
CA GLU A 184 -19.34 16.48 -15.37
C GLU A 184 -18.27 15.71 -14.58
N TRP A 185 -17.00 16.12 -14.64
CA TRP A 185 -15.92 15.52 -13.85
C TRP A 185 -15.79 16.08 -12.43
N GLY A 186 -16.48 17.19 -12.12
CA GLY A 186 -16.51 17.81 -10.80
C GLY A 186 -15.20 18.50 -10.40
N ALA A 187 -14.91 18.51 -9.09
CA ALA A 187 -13.67 19.07 -8.56
C ALA A 187 -12.45 18.23 -8.95
N PHE A 188 -11.28 18.87 -9.01
CA PHE A 188 -10.02 18.14 -9.20
C PHE A 188 -9.67 17.30 -7.98
N LYS A 189 -9.33 16.03 -8.22
CA LYS A 189 -9.03 15.03 -7.21
C LYS A 189 -7.65 14.45 -7.47
N LEU A 190 -6.70 14.70 -6.57
CA LEU A 190 -5.38 14.08 -6.61
C LEU A 190 -5.39 12.81 -5.77
N GLY A 191 -4.88 11.71 -6.31
CA GLY A 191 -4.50 10.56 -5.49
C GLY A 191 -2.98 10.54 -5.31
N LYS A 192 -2.56 10.51 -4.05
CA LYS A 192 -1.16 10.52 -3.64
C LYS A 192 -1.00 9.55 -2.48
N THR A 193 0.12 8.86 -2.41
CA THR A 193 0.41 7.95 -1.28
C THR A 193 1.12 8.68 -0.14
N ASN A 194 1.11 8.07 1.05
CA ASN A 194 1.75 8.63 2.24
C ASN A 194 3.29 8.51 2.13
N PRO A 195 4.06 9.62 2.21
CA PRO A 195 5.51 9.62 2.08
C PRO A 195 6.26 8.98 3.26
N ASN A 196 5.57 8.55 4.33
CA ASN A 196 6.15 7.71 5.38
C ASN A 196 6.16 6.21 5.01
N PHE A 197 5.36 5.81 4.02
CA PHE A 197 5.15 4.40 3.65
C PHE A 197 5.57 4.10 2.22
N SER A 198 5.26 5.00 1.29
CA SER A 198 5.32 4.75 -0.15
C SER A 198 6.35 5.62 -0.86
N THR A 199 7.09 5.01 -1.80
CA THR A 199 8.11 5.72 -2.59
C THR A 199 7.50 6.76 -3.52
N SER A 200 6.40 6.45 -4.20
CA SER A 200 5.68 7.43 -5.04
C SER A 200 5.23 8.66 -4.24
N GLY A 201 4.83 8.46 -2.98
CA GLY A 201 4.46 9.53 -2.05
C GLY A 201 5.65 10.40 -1.68
N LEU A 202 6.78 9.78 -1.34
CA LEU A 202 8.03 10.48 -1.05
C LEU A 202 8.56 11.24 -2.28
N SER A 203 8.69 10.56 -3.43
CA SER A 203 9.16 11.17 -4.67
C SER A 203 8.24 12.30 -5.15
N SER A 204 6.92 12.14 -5.04
CA SER A 204 5.96 13.21 -5.35
C SER A 204 6.10 14.39 -4.41
N THR A 205 6.34 14.15 -3.12
CA THR A 205 6.62 15.22 -2.15
C THR A 205 7.89 15.96 -2.53
N ILE A 206 8.99 15.26 -2.82
CA ILE A 206 10.24 15.89 -3.27
C ILE A 206 10.01 16.71 -4.55
N ALA A 207 9.31 16.14 -5.54
CA ALA A 207 9.04 16.82 -6.80
C ALA A 207 8.17 18.08 -6.63
N GLN A 208 7.20 18.07 -5.69
CA GLN A 208 6.42 19.25 -5.33
C GLN A 208 7.27 20.36 -4.70
N TYR A 209 8.23 20.02 -3.83
CA TYR A 209 9.15 21.00 -3.26
C TYR A 209 10.08 21.61 -4.33
N TYR A 210 10.54 20.81 -5.29
CA TYR A 210 11.29 21.31 -6.43
C TYR A 210 10.44 22.25 -7.31
N ALA A 211 9.20 21.89 -7.59
CA ALA A 211 8.26 22.76 -8.31
C ALA A 211 8.00 24.08 -7.55
N ALA A 212 7.80 24.01 -6.23
CA ALA A 212 7.55 25.18 -5.37
C ALA A 212 8.78 26.12 -5.26
N THR A 213 9.98 25.59 -5.44
CA THR A 213 11.23 26.34 -5.33
C THR A 213 11.79 26.78 -6.68
N GLY A 214 11.34 26.16 -7.78
CA GLY A 214 11.90 26.33 -9.12
C GLY A 214 13.28 25.69 -9.28
N LYS A 215 13.72 24.86 -8.31
CA LYS A 215 15.01 24.16 -8.35
C LYS A 215 14.87 22.80 -9.04
N GLN A 216 16.00 22.24 -9.48
CA GLN A 216 16.10 20.86 -9.98
C GLN A 216 17.09 20.01 -9.17
N SER A 217 17.93 20.63 -8.33
CA SER A 217 18.89 20.00 -7.43
C SER A 217 19.09 20.89 -6.19
N ASP A 218 19.87 20.41 -5.22
CA ASP A 218 20.37 21.21 -4.10
C ASP A 218 19.27 21.90 -3.29
N LEU A 219 18.19 21.16 -3.03
CA LEU A 219 17.14 21.58 -2.12
C LEU A 219 17.71 21.65 -0.70
N THR A 220 17.52 22.78 -0.02
CA THR A 220 18.07 23.04 1.31
C THR A 220 17.00 23.05 2.39
N LEU A 221 17.43 22.99 3.65
CA LEU A 221 16.52 23.19 4.80
C LEU A 221 15.89 24.59 4.81
N GLU A 222 16.58 25.62 4.30
CA GLU A 222 16.03 26.97 4.20
C GLU A 222 14.85 27.00 3.23
N ASP A 223 15.03 26.41 2.03
CA ASP A 223 13.98 26.33 1.01
C ASP A 223 12.71 25.66 1.54
N VAL A 224 12.88 24.56 2.28
CA VAL A 224 11.79 23.75 2.83
C VAL A 224 10.96 24.52 3.88
N ASN A 225 11.55 25.51 4.55
CA ASN A 225 10.87 26.26 5.61
C ASN A 225 10.26 27.58 5.13
N ARG A 226 10.35 27.93 3.84
CA ARG A 226 9.78 29.17 3.29
C ARG A 226 8.24 29.14 3.31
N ALA A 227 7.62 30.28 3.63
CA ALA A 227 6.16 30.37 3.77
C ALA A 227 5.40 30.16 2.45
N GLU A 228 5.96 30.64 1.33
CA GLU A 228 5.42 30.44 0.00
C GLU A 228 5.46 28.97 -0.43
N VAL A 229 6.49 28.22 0.00
CA VAL A 229 6.59 26.78 -0.25
C VAL A 229 5.53 26.04 0.57
N ASP A 230 5.36 26.39 1.85
CA ASP A 230 4.30 25.81 2.69
C ASP A 230 2.90 26.03 2.09
N THR A 231 2.65 27.25 1.58
CA THR A 231 1.38 27.58 0.90
C THR A 231 1.16 26.74 -0.35
N PHE A 232 2.21 26.58 -1.18
CA PHE A 232 2.16 25.74 -2.38
C PHE A 232 1.84 24.28 -2.02
N MET A 233 2.56 23.71 -1.04
CA MET A 233 2.37 22.34 -0.59
C MET A 233 0.94 22.11 -0.11
N ARG A 234 0.44 22.95 0.83
CA ARG A 234 -0.94 22.86 1.33
C ARG A 234 -1.98 22.98 0.21
N GLY A 235 -1.72 23.85 -0.76
CA GLY A 235 -2.57 24.03 -1.93
C GLY A 235 -2.70 22.75 -2.77
N VAL A 236 -1.58 22.09 -3.08
CA VAL A 236 -1.60 20.82 -3.82
C VAL A 236 -2.28 19.72 -3.00
N GLU A 237 -1.89 19.57 -1.72
CA GLU A 237 -2.43 18.56 -0.82
C GLU A 237 -3.94 18.73 -0.54
N SER A 238 -4.49 19.94 -0.67
CA SER A 238 -5.92 20.21 -0.46
C SER A 238 -6.85 19.41 -1.39
N SER A 239 -6.36 19.02 -2.57
CA SER A 239 -7.09 18.23 -3.56
C SER A 239 -6.97 16.71 -3.35
N VAL A 240 -6.17 16.28 -2.37
CA VAL A 240 -5.97 14.87 -2.10
C VAL A 240 -7.25 14.24 -1.55
N VAL A 241 -7.69 13.14 -2.16
CA VAL A 241 -8.93 12.43 -1.76
C VAL A 241 -8.77 11.62 -0.49
N HIS A 242 -7.61 11.00 -0.34
CA HIS A 242 -7.05 10.33 0.83
C HIS A 242 -5.59 10.03 0.49
N TYR A 243 -4.77 9.70 1.48
CA TYR A 243 -3.47 9.10 1.23
C TYR A 243 -3.65 7.59 1.09
N GLY A 244 -2.82 6.93 0.28
CA GLY A 244 -2.75 5.47 0.22
C GLY A 244 -1.44 4.98 0.81
N ASP A 245 -1.44 3.79 1.40
CA ASP A 245 -0.22 3.06 1.75
C ASP A 245 0.51 2.53 0.50
N THR A 246 -0.24 2.26 -0.57
CA THR A 246 0.26 1.85 -1.88
C THR A 246 -0.53 2.48 -3.04
N THR A 247 0.14 2.64 -4.19
CA THR A 247 -0.45 3.11 -5.45
C THR A 247 -1.42 2.10 -6.04
N LEU A 248 -1.18 0.80 -5.78
CA LEU A 248 -1.99 -0.30 -6.30
C LEU A 248 -3.46 -0.17 -5.89
N SER A 249 -3.71 0.25 -4.65
CA SER A 249 -5.05 0.47 -4.13
C SER A 249 -5.83 1.55 -4.91
N PHE A 250 -5.16 2.65 -5.28
CA PHE A 250 -5.79 3.68 -6.13
C PHE A 250 -6.11 3.15 -7.52
N LEU A 251 -5.18 2.41 -8.12
CA LEU A 251 -5.33 1.91 -9.49
C LEU A 251 -6.40 0.80 -9.57
N ASN A 252 -6.49 -0.06 -8.55
CA ASN A 252 -7.58 -1.03 -8.42
C ASN A 252 -8.95 -0.36 -8.29
N ASN A 253 -9.06 0.66 -7.42
CA ASN A 253 -10.28 1.44 -7.29
C ASN A 253 -10.65 2.16 -8.59
N LEU A 254 -9.67 2.80 -9.23
CA LEU A 254 -9.88 3.47 -10.51
C LEU A 254 -10.31 2.47 -11.60
N TYR A 255 -9.68 1.30 -11.67
CA TYR A 255 -10.03 0.26 -12.64
C TYR A 255 -11.46 -0.21 -12.38
N ARG A 256 -11.84 -0.56 -11.14
CA ARG A 256 -13.23 -0.92 -10.79
C ARG A 256 -14.25 0.16 -11.17
N ASN A 257 -13.94 1.43 -10.91
CA ASN A 257 -14.81 2.56 -11.31
C ASN A 257 -14.91 2.69 -12.83
N ASP A 258 -13.80 2.58 -13.55
CA ASP A 258 -13.77 2.56 -15.02
C ASP A 258 -14.62 1.42 -15.59
N ARG A 259 -14.55 0.22 -14.99
CA ARG A 259 -15.39 -0.92 -15.35
C ARG A 259 -16.88 -0.63 -15.20
N ALA A 260 -17.25 0.20 -14.23
CA ALA A 260 -18.61 0.67 -13.98
C ALA A 260 -19.01 1.91 -14.80
N GLY A 261 -18.10 2.48 -15.61
CA GLY A 261 -18.35 3.70 -16.39
C GLY A 261 -18.12 5.01 -15.61
N LEU A 262 -17.46 4.93 -14.46
CA LEU A 262 -17.24 6.02 -13.49
C LEU A 262 -15.76 6.41 -13.37
N GLY A 263 -14.91 5.98 -14.32
CA GLY A 263 -13.47 6.20 -14.27
C GLY A 263 -13.07 7.68 -14.21
N LEU A 264 -13.90 8.57 -14.76
CA LEU A 264 -13.67 10.01 -14.83
C LEU A 264 -14.21 10.79 -13.60
N THR A 265 -14.77 10.12 -12.59
CA THR A 265 -15.31 10.79 -11.38
C THR A 265 -14.61 10.36 -10.08
N TYR A 266 -13.75 9.34 -10.15
CA TYR A 266 -13.01 8.82 -8.99
C TYR A 266 -11.79 9.69 -8.64
N VAL A 267 -10.82 9.80 -9.56
CA VAL A 267 -9.58 10.56 -9.38
C VAL A 267 -9.19 11.23 -10.69
N SER A 268 -8.64 12.44 -10.62
CA SER A 268 -8.23 13.24 -11.78
C SER A 268 -6.78 13.02 -12.18
N ALA A 269 -5.91 12.80 -11.18
CA ALA A 269 -4.50 12.55 -11.38
C ALA A 269 -3.96 11.69 -10.24
N LEU A 270 -2.95 10.87 -10.52
CA LEU A 270 -2.30 9.98 -9.56
C LEU A 270 -0.78 10.12 -9.65
N ALA A 271 -0.11 10.35 -8.52
CA ALA A 271 1.35 10.29 -8.49
C ALA A 271 1.80 8.83 -8.31
N VAL A 272 2.38 8.23 -9.35
CA VAL A 272 2.73 6.79 -9.39
C VAL A 272 4.03 6.53 -10.12
N GLU A 273 4.62 5.36 -9.91
CA GLU A 273 5.66 4.85 -10.81
C GLU A 273 5.07 4.54 -12.21
N GLU A 274 5.83 4.87 -13.27
CA GLU A 274 5.48 4.57 -14.68
C GLU A 274 5.02 3.12 -14.93
N THR A 275 5.67 2.14 -14.31
CA THR A 275 5.29 0.71 -14.41
C THR A 275 3.82 0.47 -14.05
N SER A 276 3.26 1.23 -13.10
CA SER A 276 1.89 1.07 -12.65
C SER A 276 0.87 1.51 -13.71
N ILE A 277 1.22 2.45 -14.60
CA ILE A 277 0.40 2.81 -15.76
C ILE A 277 0.37 1.65 -16.77
N VAL A 278 1.52 1.03 -17.00
CA VAL A 278 1.62 -0.14 -17.90
C VAL A 278 0.76 -1.28 -17.38
N ALA A 279 0.84 -1.58 -16.08
CA ALA A 279 0.02 -2.60 -15.43
C ALA A 279 -1.49 -2.31 -15.54
N TYR A 280 -1.90 -1.07 -15.24
CA TYR A 280 -3.27 -0.62 -15.37
C TYR A 280 -3.80 -0.74 -16.81
N ASN A 281 -3.06 -0.24 -17.80
CA ASN A 281 -3.47 -0.26 -19.21
C ASN A 281 -3.49 -1.68 -19.82
N ARG A 282 -2.76 -2.63 -19.22
CA ARG A 282 -2.86 -4.06 -19.55
C ARG A 282 -4.08 -4.74 -18.92
N GLY A 283 -4.77 -4.07 -18.01
CA GLY A 283 -5.94 -4.61 -17.32
C GLY A 283 -5.60 -5.47 -16.11
N ASN A 284 -4.41 -5.30 -15.53
CA ASN A 284 -3.99 -5.98 -14.31
C ASN A 284 -3.21 -4.99 -13.40
N PRO A 285 -3.89 -4.00 -12.80
CA PRO A 285 -3.25 -2.92 -12.04
C PRO A 285 -2.45 -3.36 -10.80
N ASP A 286 -2.76 -4.49 -10.17
CA ASP A 286 -2.08 -4.99 -8.97
C ASP A 286 -1.29 -6.29 -9.18
N GLY A 287 -1.26 -6.82 -10.39
CA GLY A 287 -0.60 -8.09 -10.71
C GLY A 287 -1.45 -9.32 -10.34
N VAL A 288 -2.57 -9.15 -9.64
CA VAL A 288 -3.37 -10.25 -9.08
C VAL A 288 -4.64 -10.42 -9.90
N LEU A 289 -4.82 -11.62 -10.47
CA LEU A 289 -6.03 -12.01 -11.17
C LEU A 289 -6.67 -13.19 -10.44
N ASP A 290 -8.01 -13.21 -10.37
CA ASP A 290 -8.72 -14.36 -9.82
C ASP A 290 -8.52 -15.59 -10.73
N PRO A 291 -8.58 -16.83 -10.19
CA PRO A 291 -8.46 -18.03 -11.01
C PRO A 291 -9.44 -18.07 -12.18
N GLY A 292 -8.92 -18.12 -13.40
CA GLY A 292 -9.71 -18.08 -14.64
C GLY A 292 -10.03 -16.69 -15.18
N GLU A 293 -9.68 -15.62 -14.44
CA GLU A 293 -9.76 -14.25 -14.93
C GLU A 293 -8.65 -13.98 -15.96
N GLN A 294 -8.99 -13.19 -16.98
CA GLN A 294 -8.05 -12.73 -18.00
C GLN A 294 -7.89 -11.22 -17.88
N PRO A 295 -6.65 -10.67 -18.02
CA PRO A 295 -6.45 -9.23 -18.03
C PRO A 295 -7.33 -8.59 -19.09
N ARG A 296 -8.07 -7.54 -18.71
CA ARG A 296 -8.92 -6.80 -19.64
C ARG A 296 -8.57 -5.32 -19.65
N PRO A 297 -8.17 -4.73 -20.79
CA PRO A 297 -7.85 -3.31 -20.83
C PRO A 297 -8.99 -2.42 -20.27
N PRO A 298 -8.64 -1.30 -19.63
CA PRO A 298 -9.61 -0.32 -19.14
C PRO A 298 -10.36 0.32 -20.32
N ARG A 299 -11.57 0.84 -20.05
CA ARG A 299 -12.33 1.65 -21.02
C ARG A 299 -11.65 3.00 -21.24
N VAL A 300 -11.20 3.62 -20.15
CA VAL A 300 -10.43 4.87 -20.15
C VAL A 300 -8.98 4.54 -19.80
N PRO A 301 -8.04 4.57 -20.77
CA PRO A 301 -6.64 4.34 -20.47
C PRO A 301 -6.04 5.50 -19.67
N LEU A 302 -5.00 5.19 -18.90
CA LEU A 302 -4.14 6.19 -18.28
C LEU A 302 -3.02 6.60 -19.22
N VAL A 303 -2.57 7.84 -19.13
CA VAL A 303 -1.34 8.33 -19.76
C VAL A 303 -0.38 8.89 -18.71
N ALA A 304 0.91 8.74 -18.97
CA ALA A 304 1.99 9.31 -18.18
C ALA A 304 2.19 10.77 -18.56
N VAL A 305 1.85 11.67 -17.64
CA VAL A 305 2.33 13.05 -17.69
C VAL A 305 3.65 13.11 -16.92
N TYR A 306 4.74 13.32 -17.66
CA TYR A 306 6.06 13.58 -17.08
C TYR A 306 6.11 15.07 -16.68
N PRO A 307 6.23 15.40 -15.38
CA PRO A 307 6.12 16.79 -14.93
C PRO A 307 7.16 17.68 -15.59
N LYS A 308 6.73 18.85 -16.08
CA LYS A 308 7.63 19.87 -16.65
C LYS A 308 8.67 20.37 -15.64
N ASP A 309 8.36 20.26 -14.35
CA ASP A 309 9.23 20.60 -13.22
C ASP A 309 10.43 19.63 -13.11
N GLY A 310 10.32 18.44 -13.70
CA GLY A 310 11.27 17.33 -13.57
C GLY A 310 10.70 16.17 -12.76
N THR A 311 11.40 15.03 -12.77
CA THR A 311 11.00 13.86 -11.98
C THR A 311 12.18 13.07 -11.39
N LEU A 312 11.88 12.19 -10.44
CA LEU A 312 12.81 11.24 -9.83
C LEU A 312 12.59 9.85 -10.43
N PHE A 313 13.65 9.04 -10.48
CA PHE A 313 13.54 7.61 -10.74
C PHE A 313 13.38 6.84 -9.44
N SER A 314 12.40 5.94 -9.40
CA SER A 314 12.48 4.74 -8.56
C SER A 314 13.53 3.82 -9.19
N ASP A 315 14.75 3.86 -8.68
CA ASP A 315 15.94 3.17 -9.20
C ASP A 315 16.12 1.75 -8.65
N ASN A 316 15.23 1.34 -7.75
CA ASN A 316 15.12 -0.02 -7.21
C ASN A 316 16.48 -0.60 -6.78
N PRO A 317 17.20 0.05 -5.86
CA PRO A 317 18.52 -0.38 -5.45
C PRO A 317 18.49 -1.80 -4.87
N PHE A 318 19.64 -2.45 -4.95
CA PHE A 318 19.87 -3.75 -4.34
C PHE A 318 20.83 -3.61 -3.16
N PHE A 319 20.32 -3.26 -1.97
CA PHE A 319 21.16 -3.08 -0.79
C PHE A 319 21.48 -4.43 -0.14
N VAL A 320 22.72 -4.88 -0.26
CA VAL A 320 23.28 -5.93 0.61
C VAL A 320 23.70 -5.26 1.91
N LEU A 321 22.94 -5.47 2.99
CA LEU A 321 23.04 -4.66 4.20
C LEU A 321 24.37 -4.88 4.95
N ASP A 322 24.88 -3.81 5.55
CA ASP A 322 26.02 -3.81 6.50
C ASP A 322 25.53 -3.90 7.95
N ALA A 323 24.47 -4.67 8.18
CA ALA A 323 23.87 -4.81 9.49
C ALA A 323 24.55 -5.90 10.35
N PRO A 324 24.52 -5.81 11.69
CA PRO A 324 25.19 -6.76 12.59
C PRO A 324 24.75 -8.22 12.43
N TRP A 325 23.53 -8.46 11.94
CA TRP A 325 22.99 -9.81 11.71
C TRP A 325 23.41 -10.42 10.36
N VAL A 326 24.06 -9.66 9.47
CA VAL A 326 24.41 -10.14 8.13
C VAL A 326 25.83 -10.72 8.11
N THR A 327 25.92 -12.02 7.89
CA THR A 327 27.22 -12.72 7.84
C THR A 327 27.97 -12.51 6.52
N ALA A 328 29.29 -12.70 6.52
CA ALA A 328 30.11 -12.61 5.31
C ALA A 328 29.68 -13.61 4.22
N ALA A 329 29.27 -14.83 4.62
CA ALA A 329 28.75 -15.84 3.70
C ALA A 329 27.44 -15.37 3.03
N GLN A 330 26.53 -14.78 3.81
CA GLN A 330 25.30 -14.19 3.29
C GLN A 330 25.58 -13.01 2.34
N LYS A 331 26.54 -12.13 2.66
CA LYS A 331 26.93 -11.05 1.74
C LYS A 331 27.41 -11.58 0.40
N LYS A 332 28.32 -12.56 0.38
CA LYS A 332 28.78 -13.17 -0.88
C LYS A 332 27.63 -13.80 -1.67
N ALA A 333 26.76 -14.55 -1.00
CA ALA A 333 25.60 -15.19 -1.60
C ALA A 333 24.58 -14.17 -2.16
N ALA A 334 24.35 -13.07 -1.43
CA ALA A 334 23.50 -11.97 -1.88
C ALA A 334 24.08 -11.24 -3.10
N ARG A 335 25.41 -10.99 -3.14
CA ARG A 335 26.09 -10.39 -4.31
C ARG A 335 26.07 -11.31 -5.54
N LEU A 336 26.06 -12.63 -5.34
CA LEU A 336 25.83 -13.59 -6.43
C LEU A 336 24.42 -13.43 -7.02
N PHE A 337 23.39 -13.29 -6.17
CA PHE A 337 22.03 -13.04 -6.63
C PHE A 337 21.87 -11.65 -7.27
N GLU A 338 22.50 -10.60 -6.73
CA GLU A 338 22.58 -9.27 -7.37
C GLU A 338 23.16 -9.38 -8.79
N SER A 339 24.25 -10.11 -8.96
CA SER A 339 24.86 -10.37 -10.27
C SER A 339 23.94 -11.17 -11.19
N PHE A 340 23.17 -12.11 -10.63
CA PHE A 340 22.18 -12.89 -11.37
C PHE A 340 21.07 -11.99 -11.94
N VAL A 341 20.47 -11.12 -11.12
CA VAL A 341 19.36 -10.27 -11.58
C VAL A 341 19.79 -9.23 -12.61
N GLN A 342 21.08 -8.85 -12.63
CA GLN A 342 21.66 -7.93 -13.61
C GLN A 342 21.97 -8.58 -14.97
N ARG A 343 21.91 -9.91 -15.11
CA ARG A 343 22.20 -10.58 -16.39
C ARG A 343 21.24 -10.11 -17.49
N PRO A 344 21.69 -9.91 -18.75
CA PRO A 344 20.83 -9.45 -19.84
C PRO A 344 19.55 -10.27 -20.02
N ALA A 345 19.60 -11.59 -19.85
CA ALA A 345 18.42 -12.46 -19.92
C ALA A 345 17.36 -12.16 -18.85
N ASN A 346 17.79 -11.80 -17.64
CA ASN A 346 16.91 -11.43 -16.52
C ASN A 346 16.43 -9.98 -16.65
N GLN A 347 17.24 -9.09 -17.20
CA GLN A 347 16.84 -7.71 -17.52
C GLN A 347 15.83 -7.64 -18.68
N LYS A 348 15.80 -8.64 -19.57
CA LYS A 348 14.65 -8.83 -20.50
C LYS A 348 13.37 -9.28 -19.79
N ARG A 349 13.44 -9.87 -18.60
CA ARG A 349 12.26 -10.14 -17.76
C ARG A 349 11.79 -8.85 -17.10
N VAL A 350 12.69 -8.01 -16.58
CA VAL A 350 12.39 -6.66 -16.05
C VAL A 350 11.47 -5.88 -16.99
N LEU A 351 11.80 -5.82 -18.29
CA LEU A 351 10.94 -5.22 -19.31
C LEU A 351 9.54 -5.82 -19.38
N ARG A 352 9.42 -7.15 -19.37
CA ARG A 352 8.11 -7.81 -19.44
C ARG A 352 7.17 -7.39 -18.31
N PHE A 353 7.73 -7.07 -17.14
CA PHE A 353 7.01 -6.57 -15.96
C PHE A 353 6.73 -5.05 -15.99
N GLY A 354 7.13 -4.32 -17.04
CA GLY A 354 6.82 -2.89 -17.17
C GLY A 354 7.85 -1.95 -16.55
N PHE A 355 9.01 -2.46 -16.15
CA PHE A 355 10.13 -1.65 -15.68
C PHE A 355 11.14 -1.40 -16.80
N ARG A 356 11.86 -0.29 -16.73
CA ARG A 356 13.02 -0.04 -17.60
C ARG A 356 14.23 -0.83 -17.08
N PRO A 357 15.03 -1.49 -17.94
CA PRO A 357 16.23 -2.20 -17.53
C PRO A 357 17.21 -1.30 -16.77
N GLY A 358 17.81 -1.84 -15.70
CA GLY A 358 18.97 -1.22 -15.04
C GLY A 358 20.28 -1.54 -15.72
N ASN A 359 20.32 -2.62 -16.54
CA ASN A 359 21.49 -2.98 -17.33
C ASN A 359 21.46 -2.26 -18.71
N PRO A 360 22.46 -1.42 -19.03
CA PRO A 360 22.53 -0.67 -20.29
C PRO A 360 22.66 -1.55 -21.54
N ASP A 361 23.09 -2.81 -21.41
CA ASP A 361 23.15 -3.77 -22.52
C ASP A 361 21.77 -4.24 -22.98
N VAL A 362 20.72 -3.94 -22.21
CA VAL A 362 19.33 -4.25 -22.57
C VAL A 362 18.60 -2.95 -22.90
N PRO A 363 18.28 -2.68 -24.18
CA PRO A 363 17.59 -1.46 -24.56
C PRO A 363 16.17 -1.44 -24.00
N VAL A 364 15.68 -0.24 -23.67
CA VAL A 364 14.26 -0.03 -23.37
C VAL A 364 13.42 -0.39 -24.59
N GLY A 365 12.33 -1.13 -24.37
CA GLY A 365 11.42 -1.56 -25.42
C GLY A 365 10.04 -1.88 -24.87
N GLU A 366 9.22 -2.59 -25.64
CA GLU A 366 7.90 -3.03 -25.23
C GLU A 366 7.92 -3.71 -23.85
N PRO A 367 7.02 -3.33 -22.92
CA PRO A 367 5.83 -2.48 -23.05
C PRO A 367 6.04 -0.99 -22.76
N ILE A 368 7.27 -0.48 -22.68
CA ILE A 368 7.51 0.95 -22.44
C ILE A 368 7.30 1.69 -23.76
N SER A 369 6.04 1.94 -24.11
CA SER A 369 5.64 2.59 -25.35
C SER A 369 4.30 3.31 -25.23
N ALA A 370 4.03 4.24 -26.17
CA ALA A 370 2.82 5.05 -26.18
C ALA A 370 1.54 4.21 -26.23
N LYS A 371 1.63 2.97 -26.75
CA LYS A 371 0.55 1.97 -26.73
C LYS A 371 0.05 1.69 -25.31
N PHE A 372 0.95 1.70 -24.33
CA PHE A 372 0.65 1.46 -22.92
C PHE A 372 0.64 2.76 -22.11
N GLY A 373 0.52 3.92 -22.77
CA GLY A 373 0.37 5.22 -22.11
C GLY A 373 1.66 5.82 -21.57
N VAL A 374 2.84 5.30 -21.95
CA VAL A 374 4.15 5.76 -21.46
C VAL A 374 5.08 6.12 -22.62
N ASP A 375 6.11 6.91 -22.39
CA ASP A 375 7.05 7.37 -23.42
C ASP A 375 8.49 6.94 -23.10
N PRO A 376 9.13 6.06 -23.90
CA PRO A 376 10.50 5.62 -23.65
C PRO A 376 11.53 6.76 -23.76
N ALA A 377 11.22 7.86 -24.46
CA ALA A 377 12.11 9.03 -24.59
C ALA A 377 12.01 10.01 -23.40
N GLN A 378 11.02 9.82 -22.52
CA GLN A 378 10.85 10.60 -21.29
C GLN A 378 11.36 9.82 -20.06
N PRO A 379 11.60 10.48 -18.91
CA PRO A 379 11.65 11.93 -18.72
C PRO A 379 12.89 12.55 -19.36
N THR A 380 12.76 13.79 -19.82
CA THR A 380 13.88 14.61 -20.32
C THR A 380 14.53 15.48 -19.24
N THR A 381 13.85 15.68 -18.12
CA THR A 381 14.32 16.46 -16.96
C THR A 381 14.27 15.59 -15.71
N THR A 382 15.41 15.41 -15.05
CA THR A 382 15.53 14.66 -13.79
C THR A 382 15.84 15.57 -12.62
N LEU A 383 15.25 15.26 -11.46
CA LEU A 383 15.50 15.97 -10.20
C LEU A 383 16.61 15.28 -9.41
N GLY A 384 17.43 16.07 -8.73
CA GLY A 384 18.43 15.57 -7.78
C GLY A 384 17.77 14.99 -6.53
N VAL A 385 18.28 13.87 -6.03
CA VAL A 385 17.86 13.35 -4.72
C VAL A 385 18.37 14.30 -3.63
N PRO A 386 17.51 14.89 -2.79
CA PRO A 386 17.95 15.80 -1.74
C PRO A 386 18.87 15.12 -0.73
N GLU A 387 19.68 15.92 -0.04
CA GLU A 387 20.55 15.47 1.05
C GLU A 387 19.74 14.75 2.16
N PRO A 388 20.34 13.78 2.89
CA PRO A 388 19.61 12.94 3.85
C PRO A 388 18.84 13.73 4.92
N ALA A 389 19.44 14.78 5.49
CA ALA A 389 18.78 15.65 6.47
C ALA A 389 17.57 16.40 5.87
N VAL A 390 17.65 16.78 4.60
CA VAL A 390 16.54 17.42 3.87
C VAL A 390 15.43 16.41 3.61
N LEU A 391 15.74 15.18 3.21
CA LEU A 391 14.76 14.10 3.03
C LEU A 391 13.93 13.85 4.30
N VAL A 392 14.59 13.71 5.46
CA VAL A 392 13.89 13.52 6.74
C VAL A 392 13.04 14.74 7.09
N ARG A 393 13.52 15.96 6.83
CA ARG A 393 12.76 17.18 7.05
C ARG A 393 11.53 17.29 6.14
N LEU A 394 11.63 16.88 4.88
CA LEU A 394 10.51 16.85 3.93
C LEU A 394 9.39 15.93 4.41
N ILE A 395 9.74 14.72 4.87
CA ILE A 395 8.79 13.75 5.43
C ILE A 395 8.09 14.34 6.67
N ALA A 396 8.84 14.97 7.57
CA ALA A 396 8.28 15.61 8.77
C ALA A 396 7.34 16.76 8.40
N LYS A 397 7.75 17.62 7.46
CA LYS A 397 6.94 18.77 7.02
C LYS A 397 5.65 18.36 6.34
N TRP A 398 5.66 17.26 5.58
CA TRP A 398 4.43 16.73 5.00
C TRP A 398 3.37 16.41 6.07
N GLY A 399 3.78 15.92 7.25
CA GLY A 399 2.85 15.68 8.37
C GLY A 399 2.11 16.93 8.87
N GLU A 400 2.70 18.11 8.68
CA GLU A 400 2.09 19.41 9.00
C GLU A 400 1.21 19.94 7.84
N GLN A 401 1.54 19.57 6.60
CA GLN A 401 0.98 20.12 5.36
C GLN A 401 -0.16 19.28 4.78
N ARG A 402 -0.22 17.99 5.13
CA ARG A 402 -1.25 17.07 4.63
C ARG A 402 -2.65 17.60 4.92
N LYS A 403 -3.58 17.36 3.99
CA LYS A 403 -5.02 17.61 4.18
C LYS A 403 -5.50 16.99 5.51
N ALA A 404 -6.24 17.77 6.30
CA ALA A 404 -6.74 17.29 7.58
C ALA A 404 -7.82 16.23 7.41
N ALA A 405 -7.95 15.35 8.40
CA ALA A 405 -8.90 14.26 8.38
C ALA A 405 -10.08 14.53 9.33
N ARG A 406 -11.20 13.87 9.04
CA ARG A 406 -12.37 13.70 9.90
C ARG A 406 -12.67 12.20 9.92
N VAL A 407 -12.38 11.54 11.03
CA VAL A 407 -12.41 10.09 11.16
C VAL A 407 -13.35 9.65 12.28
N LEU A 408 -14.23 8.70 11.97
CA LEU A 408 -14.99 7.95 12.96
C LEU A 408 -14.36 6.56 13.13
N LEU A 409 -13.82 6.27 14.31
CA LEU A 409 -13.40 4.91 14.67
C LEU A 409 -14.66 4.13 15.09
N VAL A 410 -14.92 2.99 14.45
CA VAL A 410 -16.06 2.11 14.70
C VAL A 410 -15.52 0.74 15.11
N ILE A 411 -15.59 0.42 16.40
CA ILE A 411 -14.98 -0.78 16.96
C ILE A 411 -16.06 -1.79 17.34
N ASP A 412 -15.94 -3.00 16.81
CA ASP A 412 -16.75 -4.13 17.21
C ASP A 412 -16.41 -4.55 18.64
N VAL A 413 -17.44 -4.69 19.47
CA VAL A 413 -17.32 -5.21 20.84
C VAL A 413 -18.27 -6.39 21.05
N SER A 414 -18.58 -7.14 20.00
CA SER A 414 -19.36 -8.38 20.06
C SER A 414 -18.69 -9.46 20.91
N GLY A 415 -19.42 -10.53 21.21
CA GLY A 415 -18.95 -11.63 22.04
C GLY A 415 -17.74 -12.36 21.46
N SER A 416 -17.63 -12.47 20.13
CA SER A 416 -16.48 -13.09 19.43
C SER A 416 -15.18 -12.33 19.67
N MET A 417 -15.26 -11.01 19.87
CA MET A 417 -14.10 -10.20 20.25
C MET A 417 -13.54 -10.57 21.65
N GLY A 418 -14.28 -11.33 22.46
CA GLY A 418 -13.83 -11.88 23.74
C GLY A 418 -13.03 -13.18 23.64
N GLU A 419 -12.86 -13.75 22.44
CA GLU A 419 -12.06 -14.97 22.26
C GLU A 419 -10.57 -14.73 22.52
N GLU A 420 -9.93 -15.70 23.17
CA GLU A 420 -8.50 -15.64 23.52
C GLU A 420 -7.61 -15.85 22.28
N VAL A 421 -6.59 -15.00 22.15
CA VAL A 421 -5.53 -15.11 21.12
C VAL A 421 -4.29 -15.80 21.70
N SER A 422 -4.02 -15.55 22.98
CA SER A 422 -2.96 -16.15 23.79
C SER A 422 -3.37 -16.14 25.26
N ASP A 423 -2.62 -16.85 26.11
CA ASP A 423 -2.90 -16.98 27.55
C ASP A 423 -3.17 -15.61 28.21
N GLY A 424 -4.44 -15.31 28.49
CA GLY A 424 -4.89 -14.09 29.17
C GLY A 424 -5.09 -12.85 28.30
N GLU A 425 -4.99 -12.93 26.96
CA GLU A 425 -5.23 -11.81 26.05
C GLU A 425 -6.32 -12.13 25.03
N THR A 426 -7.38 -11.30 25.00
CA THR A 426 -8.47 -11.44 24.03
C THR A 426 -8.18 -10.71 22.72
N LYS A 427 -8.93 -11.09 21.68
CA LYS A 427 -9.02 -10.34 20.42
C LYS A 427 -9.25 -8.83 20.68
N LEU A 428 -10.21 -8.49 21.54
CA LEU A 428 -10.51 -7.10 21.88
C LEU A 428 -9.34 -6.40 22.57
N ASP A 429 -8.57 -7.07 23.42
CA ASP A 429 -7.46 -6.44 24.13
C ASP A 429 -6.35 -5.99 23.19
N LEU A 430 -5.99 -6.81 22.19
CA LEU A 430 -5.06 -6.42 21.14
C LEU A 430 -5.63 -5.30 20.25
N ALA A 431 -6.92 -5.35 19.92
CA ALA A 431 -7.58 -4.29 19.15
C ALA A 431 -7.59 -2.94 19.89
N LYS A 432 -7.79 -2.94 21.21
CA LYS A 432 -7.68 -1.75 22.07
C LYS A 432 -6.27 -1.16 22.01
N LEU A 433 -5.25 -2.00 22.20
CA LEU A 433 -3.84 -1.57 22.17
C LEU A 433 -3.49 -0.92 20.82
N ALA A 434 -3.79 -1.61 19.72
CA ALA A 434 -3.57 -1.12 18.37
C ALA A 434 -4.29 0.20 18.10
N SER A 435 -5.55 0.32 18.52
CA SER A 435 -6.33 1.55 18.34
C SER A 435 -5.73 2.72 19.12
N VAL A 436 -5.26 2.50 20.36
CA VAL A 436 -4.61 3.52 21.18
C VAL A 436 -3.30 4.00 20.57
N GLU A 437 -2.45 3.08 20.13
CA GLU A 437 -1.17 3.41 19.49
C GLU A 437 -1.38 4.19 18.18
N ALA A 438 -2.35 3.79 17.38
CA ALA A 438 -2.65 4.45 16.13
C ALA A 438 -3.15 5.89 16.29
N LEU A 439 -3.68 6.28 17.47
CA LEU A 439 -4.07 7.67 17.72
C LEU A 439 -2.89 8.62 17.50
N ALA A 440 -1.65 8.20 17.78
CA ALA A 440 -0.44 9.01 17.63
C ALA A 440 -0.16 9.46 16.18
N GLN A 441 -0.75 8.79 15.19
CA GLN A 441 -0.56 9.09 13.77
C GLN A 441 -1.39 10.29 13.28
N PHE A 442 -2.45 10.66 14.02
CA PHE A 442 -3.26 11.84 13.70
C PHE A 442 -2.53 13.12 14.08
N LYS A 443 -2.60 14.12 13.19
CA LYS A 443 -2.10 15.47 13.48
C LYS A 443 -3.09 16.22 14.38
N PRO A 444 -2.64 17.21 15.17
CA PRO A 444 -3.45 17.82 16.24
C PRO A 444 -4.86 18.28 15.83
N GLU A 445 -5.00 18.81 14.62
CA GLU A 445 -6.24 19.36 14.08
C GLU A 445 -7.16 18.35 13.37
N ASP A 446 -6.75 17.08 13.26
CA ASP A 446 -7.61 16.01 12.75
C ASP A 446 -8.79 15.81 13.70
N LEU A 447 -9.99 15.63 13.15
CA LEU A 447 -11.18 15.40 13.95
C LEU A 447 -11.39 13.89 14.09
N VAL A 448 -11.41 13.38 15.32
CA VAL A 448 -11.56 11.94 15.60
C VAL A 448 -12.65 11.71 16.63
N GLY A 449 -13.56 10.79 16.32
CA GLY A 449 -14.59 10.28 17.24
C GLY A 449 -14.49 8.78 17.43
N LEU A 450 -15.19 8.25 18.44
CA LEU A 450 -15.23 6.83 18.76
C LEU A 450 -16.67 6.36 18.92
N ARG A 451 -17.03 5.37 18.10
CA ARG A 451 -18.26 4.57 18.15
C ARG A 451 -17.90 3.11 18.42
N ILE A 452 -18.72 2.46 19.23
CA ILE A 452 -18.69 1.00 19.40
C ILE A 452 -20.02 0.42 18.95
N PHE A 453 -20.02 -0.85 18.55
CA PHE A 453 -21.25 -1.52 18.14
C PHE A 453 -21.32 -2.96 18.63
N SER A 454 -22.54 -3.36 18.94
CA SER A 454 -22.95 -4.70 19.37
C SER A 454 -24.47 -4.70 19.51
N THR A 455 -25.11 -5.86 19.42
CA THR A 455 -26.56 -5.98 19.55
C THR A 455 -27.03 -5.48 20.93
N ASN A 456 -28.04 -4.59 20.96
CA ASN A 456 -28.59 -4.00 22.19
C ASN A 456 -27.58 -3.26 23.09
N ILE A 457 -26.49 -2.73 22.52
CA ILE A 457 -25.48 -1.99 23.29
C ILE A 457 -26.00 -0.67 23.87
N SER A 458 -27.04 -0.08 23.27
CA SER A 458 -27.71 1.11 23.76
C SER A 458 -29.11 0.80 24.30
N SER A 459 -29.47 1.43 25.42
CA SER A 459 -30.83 1.37 25.99
C SER A 459 -31.85 2.24 25.25
N LYS A 460 -31.40 3.04 24.26
CA LYS A 460 -32.22 3.92 23.42
C LYS A 460 -31.93 3.65 21.95
N GLU A 461 -32.91 3.93 21.09
CA GLU A 461 -32.67 3.86 19.63
C GLU A 461 -31.63 4.90 19.18
N PRO A 462 -30.72 4.54 18.25
CA PRO A 462 -30.51 3.18 17.72
C PRO A 462 -29.80 2.28 18.74
N ARG A 463 -30.28 1.03 18.86
CA ARG A 463 -29.77 0.06 19.86
C ARG A 463 -28.46 -0.62 19.50
N ASP A 464 -28.09 -0.59 18.23
CA ASP A 464 -27.01 -1.39 17.66
C ASP A 464 -25.61 -0.76 17.79
N TYR A 465 -25.54 0.52 18.14
CA TYR A 465 -24.28 1.22 18.35
C TYR A 465 -24.38 2.29 19.44
N LEU A 466 -23.22 2.68 19.98
CA LEU A 466 -23.09 3.74 20.98
C LEU A 466 -21.90 4.65 20.65
N ASP A 467 -22.16 5.96 20.62
CA ASP A 467 -21.11 6.97 20.52
C ASP A 467 -20.50 7.24 21.89
N LEU A 468 -19.22 6.87 22.05
CA LEU A 468 -18.48 7.07 23.30
C LEU A 468 -17.80 8.43 23.36
N VAL A 469 -17.33 8.91 22.20
CA VAL A 469 -16.64 10.19 22.06
C VAL A 469 -17.10 10.87 20.77
N PRO A 470 -17.68 12.08 20.83
CA PRO A 470 -18.06 12.82 19.63
C PRO A 470 -16.84 13.20 18.80
N ILE A 471 -17.03 13.34 17.49
CA ILE A 471 -15.96 13.76 16.58
C ILE A 471 -15.51 15.18 16.93
N GLY A 472 -14.24 15.32 17.30
CA GLY A 472 -13.60 16.59 17.68
C GLY A 472 -12.08 16.53 17.52
N PRO A 473 -11.36 17.65 17.70
CA PRO A 473 -9.91 17.70 17.52
C PRO A 473 -9.19 16.62 18.35
N ILE A 474 -8.32 15.83 17.72
CA ILE A 474 -7.60 14.76 18.42
C ILE A 474 -6.69 15.33 19.52
N SER A 475 -6.21 16.57 19.38
CA SER A 475 -5.47 17.26 20.46
C SER A 475 -6.24 17.32 21.77
N GLU A 476 -7.58 17.35 21.73
CA GLU A 476 -8.47 17.39 22.88
C GLU A 476 -9.00 15.98 23.21
N ASN A 477 -9.34 15.20 22.18
CA ASN A 477 -10.00 13.90 22.33
C ASN A 477 -9.06 12.73 22.64
N ARG A 478 -7.74 12.83 22.42
CA ARG A 478 -6.80 11.70 22.46
C ARG A 478 -6.88 10.88 23.75
N GLU A 479 -6.71 11.53 24.90
CA GLU A 479 -6.73 10.82 26.20
C GLU A 479 -8.12 10.29 26.55
N VAL A 480 -9.18 10.99 26.14
CA VAL A 480 -10.56 10.55 26.35
C VAL A 480 -10.86 9.29 25.54
N ILE A 481 -10.49 9.28 24.26
CA ILE A 481 -10.62 8.10 23.38
C ILE A 481 -9.79 6.95 23.93
N ALA A 482 -8.53 7.19 24.30
CA ALA A 482 -7.66 6.15 24.84
C ALA A 482 -8.22 5.53 26.14
N GLY A 483 -8.76 6.36 27.04
CA GLY A 483 -9.42 5.89 28.25
C GLY A 483 -10.67 5.05 27.94
N ARG A 484 -11.49 5.46 26.97
CA ARG A 484 -12.69 4.71 26.54
C ARG A 484 -12.34 3.37 25.91
N LEU A 485 -11.36 3.34 25.00
CA LEU A 485 -10.85 2.11 24.38
C LEU A 485 -10.39 1.10 25.44
N ARG A 486 -9.56 1.52 26.40
CA ARG A 486 -9.07 0.63 27.47
C ARG A 486 -10.19 0.04 28.33
N SER A 487 -11.33 0.72 28.42
CA SER A 487 -12.49 0.27 29.22
C SER A 487 -13.47 -0.65 28.49
N LEU A 488 -13.29 -0.88 27.18
CA LEU A 488 -14.23 -1.70 26.40
C LEU A 488 -14.28 -3.14 26.91
N GLN A 489 -15.45 -3.74 26.83
CA GLN A 489 -15.69 -5.15 27.18
C GLN A 489 -16.48 -5.81 26.06
N PRO A 490 -16.23 -7.10 25.76
CA PRO A 490 -17.05 -7.86 24.83
C PRO A 490 -18.50 -7.96 25.34
N THR A 491 -19.45 -8.01 24.41
CA THR A 491 -20.89 -8.00 24.67
C THR A 491 -21.61 -9.01 23.76
N GLU A 492 -22.76 -8.67 23.19
CA GLU A 492 -23.66 -9.57 22.44
C GLU A 492 -23.24 -9.72 20.96
N GLY A 493 -24.21 -9.80 20.03
CA GLY A 493 -23.96 -10.07 18.61
C GLY A 493 -23.43 -8.89 17.79
N THR A 494 -23.27 -9.13 16.49
CA THR A 494 -22.57 -8.23 15.56
C THR A 494 -23.52 -7.55 14.53
N PRO A 495 -24.10 -6.37 14.82
CA PRO A 495 -24.98 -5.64 13.90
C PRO A 495 -24.20 -4.81 12.86
N LEU A 496 -23.44 -5.50 12.00
CA LEU A 496 -22.46 -4.90 11.09
C LEU A 496 -23.10 -3.99 10.02
N TYR A 497 -24.15 -4.46 9.34
CA TYR A 497 -24.73 -3.79 8.18
C TYR A 497 -25.48 -2.52 8.57
N SER A 498 -26.28 -2.59 9.63
CA SER A 498 -27.00 -1.46 10.21
C SER A 498 -26.03 -0.39 10.71
N THR A 499 -24.98 -0.78 11.44
CA THR A 499 -23.94 0.12 11.94
C THR A 499 -23.13 0.78 10.81
N ALA A 500 -22.67 0.01 9.82
CA ALA A 500 -21.92 0.53 8.69
C ALA A 500 -22.76 1.56 7.89
N LYS A 501 -24.02 1.23 7.64
CA LYS A 501 -24.97 2.13 6.97
C LYS A 501 -25.19 3.42 7.75
N ALA A 502 -25.49 3.33 9.05
CA ALA A 502 -25.75 4.49 9.90
C ALA A 502 -24.53 5.40 9.99
N SER A 503 -23.34 4.82 10.20
CA SER A 503 -22.08 5.56 10.33
C SER A 503 -21.73 6.32 9.04
N VAL A 504 -21.91 5.70 7.86
CA VAL A 504 -21.71 6.38 6.58
C VAL A 504 -22.75 7.48 6.35
N GLN A 505 -24.01 7.26 6.71
CA GLN A 505 -25.05 8.28 6.55
C GLN A 505 -24.79 9.52 7.43
N GLU A 506 -24.41 9.33 8.68
CA GLU A 506 -24.06 10.43 9.59
C GLU A 506 -22.84 11.21 9.10
N MET A 507 -21.79 10.50 8.70
CA MET A 507 -20.59 11.15 8.16
C MET A 507 -20.88 11.94 6.88
N LYS A 508 -21.83 11.48 6.04
CA LYS A 508 -22.30 12.21 4.85
C LYS A 508 -23.11 13.46 5.19
N GLN A 509 -23.96 13.40 6.23
CA GLN A 509 -24.77 14.56 6.66
C GLN A 509 -23.90 15.72 7.17
N ALA A 510 -22.78 15.38 7.83
CA ALA A 510 -21.80 16.34 8.33
C ALA A 510 -20.52 16.36 7.46
N TYR A 511 -20.67 16.15 6.14
CA TYR A 511 -19.53 16.13 5.21
C TYR A 511 -18.79 17.47 5.19
N ASP A 512 -17.47 17.41 5.33
CA ASP A 512 -16.59 18.58 5.24
C ASP A 512 -15.66 18.45 4.01
N PRO A 513 -15.83 19.26 2.94
CA PRO A 513 -15.00 19.19 1.74
C PRO A 513 -13.53 19.59 1.98
N ALA A 514 -13.24 20.33 3.05
CA ALA A 514 -11.89 20.71 3.43
C ALA A 514 -11.11 19.55 4.07
N ARG A 515 -11.77 18.42 4.39
CA ARG A 515 -11.19 17.28 5.09
C ARG A 515 -11.34 15.97 4.34
N ILE A 516 -10.46 15.02 4.64
CA ILE A 516 -10.65 13.61 4.28
C ILE A 516 -11.71 13.04 5.24
N ASN A 517 -12.85 12.61 4.72
CA ASN A 517 -13.94 12.05 5.53
C ASN A 517 -13.85 10.52 5.50
N ALA A 518 -13.55 9.90 6.64
CA ALA A 518 -13.29 8.48 6.72
C ALA A 518 -13.95 7.81 7.94
N ILE A 519 -14.20 6.52 7.80
CA ILE A 519 -14.65 5.63 8.85
C ILE A 519 -13.66 4.46 8.87
N VAL A 520 -13.18 4.11 10.05
CA VAL A 520 -12.36 2.91 10.27
C VAL A 520 -13.20 1.93 11.05
N LEU A 521 -13.65 0.86 10.40
CA LEU A 521 -14.48 -0.17 10.99
C LEU A 521 -13.64 -1.43 11.22
N LEU A 522 -13.48 -1.83 12.48
CA LEU A 522 -12.81 -3.08 12.87
C LEU A 522 -13.85 -4.07 13.37
N THR A 523 -13.83 -5.30 12.85
CA THR A 523 -14.73 -6.39 13.26
C THR A 523 -14.10 -7.75 13.01
N ASP A 524 -14.38 -8.71 13.88
CA ASP A 524 -13.99 -10.12 13.72
C ASP A 524 -15.15 -11.02 13.28
N GLY A 525 -16.37 -10.48 13.20
CA GLY A 525 -17.60 -11.24 13.06
C GLY A 525 -18.29 -11.11 11.70
N LYS A 526 -19.28 -11.98 11.48
CA LYS A 526 -20.29 -11.86 10.43
C LYS A 526 -21.43 -10.96 10.90
N ASN A 527 -22.25 -10.48 9.97
CA ASN A 527 -23.48 -9.78 10.37
C ASN A 527 -24.45 -10.75 11.08
N GLU A 528 -24.83 -10.42 12.30
CA GLU A 528 -25.64 -11.26 13.21
C GLU A 528 -26.91 -10.51 13.71
N ASP A 529 -27.40 -9.54 12.94
CA ASP A 529 -28.65 -8.83 13.23
C ASP A 529 -29.80 -9.21 12.27
N ASP A 530 -31.01 -8.75 12.58
CA ASP A 530 -32.21 -8.97 11.76
C ASP A 530 -32.11 -8.27 10.37
N PHE A 531 -31.19 -7.31 10.22
CA PHE A 531 -30.97 -6.57 8.98
C PHE A 531 -29.93 -7.27 8.10
N THR A 532 -30.36 -8.31 7.40
CA THR A 532 -29.47 -9.20 6.62
C THR A 532 -29.21 -8.78 5.17
N ASP A 533 -29.80 -7.66 4.68
CA ASP A 533 -29.70 -7.27 3.27
C ASP A 533 -28.40 -6.49 2.95
N LEU A 534 -27.37 -7.25 2.59
CA LEU A 534 -26.10 -6.71 2.11
C LEU A 534 -26.26 -5.85 0.85
N ASN A 535 -27.16 -6.21 -0.08
CA ASN A 535 -27.27 -5.46 -1.34
C ASN A 535 -27.89 -4.07 -1.11
N ALA A 536 -28.91 -3.98 -0.25
CA ALA A 536 -29.46 -2.69 0.18
C ALA A 536 -28.41 -1.85 0.93
N THR A 537 -27.58 -2.49 1.75
CA THR A 537 -26.45 -1.84 2.44
C THR A 537 -25.46 -1.25 1.43
N LEU A 538 -24.97 -2.06 0.49
CA LEU A 538 -24.02 -1.63 -0.54
C LEU A 538 -24.60 -0.50 -1.41
N ALA A 539 -25.89 -0.56 -1.75
CA ALA A 539 -26.56 0.52 -2.48
C ALA A 539 -26.60 1.82 -1.66
N SER A 540 -26.90 1.76 -0.36
CA SER A 540 -26.88 2.91 0.53
C SER A 540 -25.46 3.50 0.70
N LEU A 541 -24.44 2.64 0.76
CA LEU A 541 -23.04 3.07 0.88
C LEU A 541 -22.57 3.82 -0.38
N ARG A 542 -22.93 3.34 -1.57
CA ARG A 542 -22.64 3.98 -2.87
C ARG A 542 -23.40 5.29 -3.08
N SER A 543 -24.58 5.46 -2.47
CA SER A 543 -25.39 6.65 -2.69
C SER A 543 -24.65 7.94 -2.29
N GLY A 544 -24.50 8.90 -3.21
CA GLY A 544 -23.88 10.20 -2.93
C GLY A 544 -22.34 10.21 -2.94
N SER A 545 -21.68 9.13 -3.37
CA SER A 545 -20.22 9.12 -3.60
C SER A 545 -19.80 9.65 -4.98
N GLU A 546 -20.76 9.98 -5.85
CA GLU A 546 -20.55 10.28 -7.28
C GLU A 546 -21.24 11.58 -7.72
N GLY A 547 -20.72 12.18 -8.81
CA GLY A 547 -21.26 13.41 -9.41
C GLY A 547 -20.72 14.73 -8.83
N GLN A 548 -21.19 15.85 -9.37
CA GLN A 548 -20.73 17.21 -9.01
C GLN A 548 -20.99 17.58 -7.54
N SER A 549 -22.02 17.00 -6.92
CA SER A 549 -22.40 17.22 -5.51
C SER A 549 -22.04 16.02 -4.62
N SER A 550 -21.01 15.24 -4.99
CA SER A 550 -20.60 14.07 -4.22
C SER A 550 -20.12 14.46 -2.82
N SER A 551 -20.54 13.69 -1.81
CA SER A 551 -20.03 13.72 -0.43
C SER A 551 -19.23 12.45 -0.15
N PRO A 552 -18.00 12.31 -0.68
CA PRO A 552 -17.22 11.09 -0.56
C PRO A 552 -16.82 10.83 0.89
N VAL A 553 -17.46 9.83 1.50
CA VAL A 553 -17.06 9.25 2.79
C VAL A 553 -16.48 7.87 2.53
N ARG A 554 -15.27 7.61 3.01
CA ARG A 554 -14.56 6.34 2.81
C ARG A 554 -14.73 5.42 4.02
N LEU A 555 -15.23 4.22 3.82
CA LEU A 555 -15.35 3.17 4.84
C LEU A 555 -14.18 2.20 4.70
N PHE A 556 -13.13 2.38 5.47
CA PHE A 556 -12.04 1.41 5.58
C PHE A 556 -12.46 0.30 6.56
N THR A 557 -12.33 -0.95 6.14
CA THR A 557 -12.66 -2.11 6.98
C THR A 557 -11.41 -2.86 7.38
N ILE A 558 -11.34 -3.32 8.63
CA ILE A 558 -10.30 -4.20 9.15
C ILE A 558 -10.98 -5.52 9.50
N ALA A 559 -10.69 -6.55 8.71
CA ALA A 559 -11.12 -7.91 9.00
C ALA A 559 -10.16 -8.53 10.01
N TYR A 560 -10.66 -8.77 11.22
CA TYR A 560 -9.83 -9.15 12.35
C TYR A 560 -9.99 -10.62 12.71
N GLY A 561 -8.88 -11.37 12.76
CA GLY A 561 -8.92 -12.81 12.98
C GLY A 561 -9.40 -13.63 11.76
N ALA A 562 -9.33 -14.94 11.89
CA ALA A 562 -9.62 -15.88 10.80
C ALA A 562 -11.12 -16.00 10.47
N ASP A 563 -11.99 -15.69 11.42
CA ASP A 563 -13.44 -15.89 11.31
C ASP A 563 -14.17 -14.72 10.64
N ALA A 564 -13.48 -13.59 10.47
CA ALA A 564 -14.02 -12.39 9.83
C ALA A 564 -14.47 -12.67 8.39
N ASP A 565 -15.61 -12.11 7.99
CA ASP A 565 -16.10 -12.21 6.60
C ASP A 565 -15.36 -11.21 5.70
N LYS A 566 -14.15 -11.58 5.31
CA LYS A 566 -13.25 -10.78 4.46
C LYS A 566 -13.91 -10.40 3.13
N ALA A 567 -14.72 -11.29 2.56
CA ALA A 567 -15.40 -11.02 1.29
C ALA A 567 -16.46 -9.92 1.45
N VAL A 568 -17.25 -9.97 2.53
CA VAL A 568 -18.23 -8.95 2.86
C VAL A 568 -17.57 -7.62 3.21
N LEU A 569 -16.54 -7.62 4.06
CA LEU A 569 -15.82 -6.41 4.47
C LEU A 569 -15.13 -5.72 3.29
N LYS A 570 -14.57 -6.50 2.36
CA LYS A 570 -14.06 -5.99 1.08
C LYS A 570 -15.15 -5.31 0.28
N ARG A 571 -16.32 -5.94 0.12
CA ARG A 571 -17.45 -5.34 -0.62
C ARG A 571 -17.96 -4.05 0.03
N LEU A 572 -18.04 -3.98 1.36
CA LEU A 572 -18.45 -2.77 2.08
C LEU A 572 -17.47 -1.62 1.85
N ALA A 573 -16.16 -1.89 1.94
CA ALA A 573 -15.14 -0.88 1.68
C ALA A 573 -15.16 -0.41 0.22
N GLU A 574 -15.21 -1.33 -0.73
CA GLU A 574 -15.27 -1.05 -2.17
C GLU A 574 -16.51 -0.23 -2.56
N ALA A 575 -17.65 -0.44 -1.89
CA ALA A 575 -18.86 0.35 -2.11
C ALA A 575 -18.69 1.86 -1.81
N THR A 576 -17.66 2.22 -1.04
CA THR A 576 -17.29 3.61 -0.76
C THR A 576 -15.96 4.01 -1.41
N ASN A 577 -15.46 3.19 -2.34
CA ASN A 577 -14.14 3.33 -2.97
C ASN A 577 -12.96 3.27 -1.99
N ALA A 578 -13.13 2.66 -0.82
CA ALA A 578 -12.08 2.46 0.18
C ALA A 578 -11.49 1.05 0.07
N ASN A 579 -10.50 0.75 0.92
CA ASN A 579 -9.88 -0.58 0.99
C ASN A 579 -10.30 -1.33 2.24
N SER A 580 -10.26 -2.66 2.13
CA SER A 580 -10.32 -3.56 3.26
C SER A 580 -8.91 -4.06 3.58
N TYR A 581 -8.63 -4.19 4.87
CA TYR A 581 -7.37 -4.65 5.40
C TYR A 581 -7.57 -5.97 6.13
N ASP A 582 -6.63 -6.89 5.92
CA ASP A 582 -6.65 -8.23 6.48
C ASP A 582 -5.72 -8.30 7.69
N ALA A 583 -6.29 -8.57 8.88
CA ALA A 583 -5.60 -8.86 10.12
C ALA A 583 -5.96 -10.30 10.60
N THR A 584 -5.91 -11.27 9.67
CA THR A 584 -6.16 -12.69 9.94
C THR A 584 -5.32 -13.21 11.10
N ASP A 585 -4.05 -12.78 11.18
CA ASP A 585 -3.24 -12.94 12.39
C ASP A 585 -3.51 -11.76 13.33
N PRO A 586 -4.20 -11.98 14.47
CA PRO A 586 -4.58 -10.91 15.37
C PRO A 586 -3.39 -10.11 15.90
N ARG A 587 -2.20 -10.72 15.96
CA ARG A 587 -0.96 -10.08 16.44
C ARG A 587 -0.47 -8.97 15.51
N THR A 588 -0.96 -8.94 14.27
CA THR A 588 -0.59 -7.92 13.26
C THR A 588 -1.49 -6.69 13.28
N VAL A 589 -2.51 -6.65 14.15
CA VAL A 589 -3.54 -5.60 14.14
C VAL A 589 -2.99 -4.20 14.35
N THR A 590 -1.96 -4.01 15.18
CA THR A 590 -1.28 -2.71 15.33
C THR A 590 -0.75 -2.17 14.00
N LYS A 591 -0.07 -3.03 13.23
CA LYS A 591 0.48 -2.68 11.91
C LYS A 591 -0.63 -2.37 10.92
N VAL A 592 -1.70 -3.17 10.92
CA VAL A 592 -2.86 -2.97 10.06
C VAL A 592 -3.58 -1.66 10.38
N PHE A 593 -3.82 -1.38 11.66
CA PHE A 593 -4.47 -0.15 12.10
C PHE A 593 -3.63 1.07 11.73
N THR A 594 -2.30 0.99 11.93
CA THR A 594 -1.36 2.04 11.50
C THR A 594 -1.41 2.24 9.98
N ALA A 595 -1.46 1.16 9.19
CA ALA A 595 -1.60 1.24 7.73
C ALA A 595 -2.93 1.89 7.32
N VAL A 596 -4.04 1.58 8.00
CA VAL A 596 -5.33 2.23 7.76
C VAL A 596 -5.24 3.72 8.09
N VAL A 597 -4.71 4.07 9.25
CA VAL A 597 -4.59 5.48 9.68
C VAL A 597 -3.64 6.29 8.79
N SER A 598 -2.67 5.63 8.16
CA SER A 598 -1.79 6.26 7.16
C SER A 598 -2.52 6.80 5.93
N ASN A 599 -3.80 6.45 5.74
CA ASN A 599 -4.61 6.97 4.64
C ASN A 599 -5.10 8.41 4.87
N PHE A 600 -4.81 9.03 6.01
CA PHE A 600 -5.35 10.35 6.36
C PHE A 600 -4.27 11.36 6.75
#